data_AF-A0A9P0ZSQ8-F1
#
_entry.id   AF-A0A9P0ZSQ8-F1
#
_cell.length_a   1.000
_cell.length_b   1.000
_cell.length_c   1.000
_cell.angle_alpha   90.00
_cell.angle_beta   90.00
_cell.angle_gamma   90.00
#
_symmetry.space_group_name_H-M   'P 1'
#
loop_
_entity.id
_entity.type
_entity.pdbx_description
1 polymer ?
#
loop_
_entity_poly.entity_id
_entity_poly.type
_entity_poly.pdbx_seq_one_letter_code
_entity_poly.pdbx_strand_id
1 'polypeptide(L)'
;MEKRPDKKAKQIESMNEKEREVLLCGLEIEGSSNHKTWIPFDLLFKIFLLLPADTLCRVSCTCKTLFNMITSPNFIEAHLRRSETVLLTLSSNYENHNKSLPFAPQQPHSQSIVYFFQLWELHSGKSSKIPVQNLARIDSVLASCDGLVLAKMKTTRGLVVVNPSSRKHLRYPLGTAGFRPESFGFMRRGHMGEYKVVHLFRDEYLHVRCEILSLSTRSWHAVDGPPLAVHPHIILHPPVSATGAMYWLPGRSHCTYIVSLGYDNERFLIIPLPIISTKNDRLVELGGGLLSFVTHATMHLIQVWILRRDGGDVEGYWIKRYSINRNYDVTGMVPICTSGREMVFSRQRKNLLHVCDLESDEMKEVTLDTEKMNGAADKQDEIADDEDEIADEQDEIGGFDPEVDSVSDFTSYIPHVNSLVSLRTRYHHHHQ
;
A
#
# COMPACT_ATOMS: atom_id res chain seq x y z
N MET A 1 45.99 -0.65 -48.12
CA MET A 1 45.48 0.32 -47.14
C MET A 1 45.26 -0.41 -45.82
N GLU A 2 46.18 -0.19 -44.88
CA GLU A 2 46.25 -0.86 -43.58
C GLU A 2 45.04 -0.53 -42.72
N LYS A 3 44.47 -1.56 -42.07
CA LYS A 3 43.45 -1.41 -41.03
C LYS A 3 44.08 -0.77 -39.80
N ARG A 4 43.64 0.44 -39.46
CA ARG A 4 43.96 1.08 -38.16
C ARG A 4 43.42 0.20 -37.02
N PRO A 5 44.24 -0.13 -36.00
CA PRO A 5 43.75 -0.89 -34.86
C PRO A 5 42.90 -0.03 -33.93
N ASP A 6 41.92 -0.70 -33.34
CA ASP A 6 40.85 -0.21 -32.48
C ASP A 6 41.41 0.48 -31.22
N LYS A 7 41.20 1.79 -31.09
CA LYS A 7 41.72 2.61 -29.98
C LYS A 7 41.16 2.18 -28.61
N LYS A 8 40.04 1.43 -28.56
CA LYS A 8 39.47 0.88 -27.33
C LYS A 8 40.24 -0.33 -26.77
N ALA A 9 40.81 -1.18 -27.63
CA ALA A 9 41.54 -2.37 -27.19
C ALA A 9 42.86 -2.00 -26.50
N LYS A 10 43.56 -0.96 -27.00
CA LYS A 10 44.81 -0.47 -26.41
C LYS A 10 44.64 0.30 -25.09
N GLN A 11 43.43 0.78 -24.79
CA GLN A 11 43.15 1.50 -23.54
C GLN A 11 42.91 0.54 -22.35
N ILE A 12 42.52 -0.71 -22.63
CA ILE A 12 42.34 -1.78 -21.62
C ILE A 12 43.68 -2.44 -21.26
N GLU A 13 44.66 -2.42 -22.18
CA GLU A 13 46.02 -2.94 -21.95
C GLU A 13 46.93 -1.97 -21.17
N SER A 14 46.56 -0.70 -21.01
CA SER A 14 47.36 0.29 -20.28
C SER A 14 46.82 0.65 -18.88
N MET A 15 45.82 -0.08 -18.37
CA MET A 15 45.24 0.18 -17.06
C MET A 15 45.90 -0.67 -15.97
N ASN A 16 46.21 -0.04 -14.85
CA ASN A 16 46.92 -0.65 -13.74
C ASN A 16 46.09 -1.79 -13.12
N GLU A 17 46.75 -2.74 -12.45
CA GLU A 17 46.12 -3.96 -11.91
C GLU A 17 44.96 -3.64 -10.93
N LYS A 18 45.07 -2.51 -10.21
CA LYS A 18 44.00 -1.95 -9.36
C LYS A 18 42.79 -1.40 -10.10
N GLU A 19 42.94 -0.92 -11.34
CA GLU A 19 41.83 -0.40 -12.14
C GLU A 19 41.06 -1.54 -12.84
N ARG A 20 41.73 -2.67 -13.10
CA ARG A 20 41.07 -3.92 -13.54
C ARG A 20 40.28 -4.60 -12.40
N GLU A 21 40.75 -4.51 -11.15
CA GLU A 21 39.99 -4.98 -9.97
C GLU A 21 38.64 -4.26 -9.78
N VAL A 22 38.57 -2.97 -10.12
CA VAL A 22 37.35 -2.16 -9.98
C VAL A 22 36.27 -2.56 -11.01
N LEU A 23 36.65 -3.18 -12.13
CA LEU A 23 35.74 -3.59 -13.21
C LEU A 23 35.29 -5.06 -13.13
N LEU A 24 35.86 -5.86 -12.23
CA LEU A 24 35.61 -7.31 -12.12
C LEU A 24 34.98 -7.76 -10.78
N CYS A 25 34.49 -6.84 -9.94
CA CYS A 25 34.01 -7.08 -8.56
C CYS A 25 32.94 -8.18 -8.38
N GLY A 26 33.32 -9.44 -8.37
CA GLY A 26 32.61 -10.52 -7.70
C GLY A 26 32.99 -10.64 -6.22
N LEU A 27 32.41 -11.64 -5.55
CA LEU A 27 32.82 -12.03 -4.20
C LEU A 27 33.76 -13.24 -4.27
N GLU A 28 34.88 -13.15 -3.55
CA GLU A 28 35.75 -14.29 -3.30
C GLU A 28 35.13 -15.15 -2.20
N ILE A 29 34.94 -16.44 -2.48
CA ILE A 29 34.56 -17.43 -1.47
C ILE A 29 35.80 -18.27 -1.19
N GLU A 30 36.31 -18.21 0.04
CA GLU A 30 37.40 -19.08 0.47
C GLU A 30 36.91 -20.53 0.52
N GLY A 31 37.44 -21.36 -0.38
CA GLY A 31 37.30 -22.81 -0.35
C GLY A 31 38.53 -23.47 0.26
N SER A 32 38.36 -24.66 0.83
CA SER A 32 39.41 -25.49 1.48
C SER A 32 40.50 -26.02 0.52
N SER A 33 40.56 -25.55 -0.72
CA SER A 33 41.57 -25.93 -1.71
C SER A 33 42.02 -24.70 -2.49
N ASN A 34 43.24 -24.72 -3.04
CA ASN A 34 43.93 -23.61 -3.73
C ASN A 34 43.20 -22.98 -4.96
N HIS A 35 41.91 -23.26 -5.17
CA HIS A 35 41.08 -22.66 -6.21
C HIS A 35 40.21 -21.53 -5.63
N LYS A 36 40.61 -20.29 -5.88
CA LYS A 36 39.78 -19.10 -5.63
C LYS A 36 38.52 -19.18 -6.50
N THR A 37 37.36 -19.29 -5.87
CA THR A 37 36.07 -19.28 -6.57
C THR A 37 35.49 -17.88 -6.49
N TRP A 38 35.23 -17.27 -7.65
CA TRP A 38 34.70 -15.91 -7.77
C TRP A 38 33.28 -15.97 -8.31
N ILE A 39 32.33 -15.34 -7.61
CA ILE A 39 30.96 -15.16 -8.14
C ILE A 39 30.86 -13.76 -8.75
N PRO A 40 30.68 -13.62 -10.08
CA PRO A 40 30.48 -12.34 -10.74
C PRO A 40 29.35 -11.50 -10.13
N PHE A 41 29.51 -10.18 -10.13
CA PHE A 41 28.53 -9.21 -9.59
C PHE A 41 27.12 -9.41 -10.14
N ASP A 42 26.99 -9.66 -11.45
CA ASP A 42 25.70 -9.85 -12.12
C ASP A 42 24.96 -11.10 -11.63
N LEU A 43 25.71 -12.16 -11.29
CA LEU A 43 25.13 -13.37 -10.71
C LEU A 43 24.72 -13.12 -9.26
N LEU A 44 25.54 -12.44 -8.46
CA LEU A 44 25.16 -12.03 -7.10
C LEU A 44 23.91 -11.17 -7.10
N PHE A 45 23.83 -10.19 -8.00
CA PHE A 45 22.65 -9.35 -8.18
C PHE A 45 21.40 -10.19 -8.44
N LYS A 46 21.46 -11.14 -9.40
CA LYS A 46 20.35 -12.04 -9.71
C LYS A 46 20.00 -12.98 -8.55
N ILE A 47 20.98 -13.52 -7.83
CA ILE A 47 20.76 -14.37 -6.66
C ILE A 47 20.05 -13.56 -5.57
N PHE A 48 20.53 -12.37 -5.28
CA PHE A 48 19.95 -11.50 -4.26
C PHE A 48 18.55 -11.02 -4.63
N LEU A 49 18.26 -10.84 -5.92
CA LEU A 49 16.89 -10.59 -6.40
C LEU A 49 15.91 -11.74 -6.16
N LEU A 50 16.40 -12.93 -5.79
CA LEU A 50 15.57 -14.07 -5.38
C LEU A 50 15.41 -14.18 -3.87
N LEU A 51 16.16 -13.41 -3.08
CA LEU A 51 16.13 -13.49 -1.63
C LEU A 51 15.06 -12.55 -1.05
N PRO A 52 14.37 -12.96 0.02
CA PRO A 52 13.50 -12.07 0.78
C PRO A 52 14.27 -10.91 1.42
N ALA A 53 13.62 -9.75 1.60
CA ALA A 53 14.28 -8.56 2.15
C ALA A 53 14.84 -8.73 3.55
N ASP A 54 14.26 -9.56 4.41
CA ASP A 54 14.80 -9.79 5.75
C ASP A 54 16.16 -10.52 5.67
N THR A 55 16.31 -11.44 4.71
CA THR A 55 17.56 -12.11 4.41
C THR A 55 18.56 -11.13 3.80
N LEU A 56 18.14 -10.30 2.85
CA LEU A 56 18.97 -9.25 2.26
C LEU A 56 19.46 -8.24 3.30
N CYS A 57 18.63 -7.86 4.26
CA CYS A 57 19.05 -7.00 5.38
C CYS A 57 20.21 -7.63 6.16
N ARG A 58 20.16 -8.95 6.43
CA ARG A 58 21.25 -9.66 7.12
C ARG A 58 22.51 -9.75 6.27
N VAL A 59 22.37 -10.07 4.98
CA VAL A 59 23.49 -10.15 4.03
C VAL A 59 24.15 -8.78 3.83
N SER A 60 23.37 -7.70 3.83
CA SER A 60 23.90 -6.34 3.68
C SER A 60 24.86 -5.93 4.81
N CYS A 61 24.79 -6.59 5.97
CA CYS A 61 25.66 -6.30 7.11
C CYS A 61 27.04 -6.99 7.03
N THR A 62 27.29 -7.88 6.06
CA THR A 62 28.52 -8.67 6.04
C THR A 62 29.70 -7.94 5.39
N CYS A 63 29.46 -7.16 4.32
CA CYS A 63 30.48 -6.32 3.72
C CYS A 63 29.90 -5.10 2.98
N LYS A 64 30.74 -4.08 2.75
CA LYS A 64 30.36 -2.82 2.09
C LYS A 64 29.90 -3.01 0.65
N THR A 65 30.49 -3.97 -0.08
CA THR A 65 30.13 -4.23 -1.47
C THR A 65 28.69 -4.73 -1.59
N LEU A 66 28.30 -5.69 -0.74
CA LEU A 66 26.91 -6.19 -0.73
C LEU A 66 25.93 -5.18 -0.18
N PHE A 67 26.34 -4.43 0.85
CA PHE A 67 25.56 -3.29 1.32
C PHE A 67 25.24 -2.34 0.16
N ASN A 68 26.27 -1.85 -0.54
CA ASN A 68 26.11 -0.91 -1.64
C ASN A 68 25.28 -1.48 -2.80
N MET A 69 25.44 -2.77 -3.13
CA MET A 69 24.61 -3.44 -4.14
C MET A 69 23.14 -3.44 -3.73
N ILE A 70 22.84 -3.93 -2.52
CA ILE A 70 21.48 -4.11 -2.02
C ILE A 70 20.78 -2.76 -1.78
N THR A 71 21.52 -1.72 -1.37
CA THR A 71 20.97 -0.37 -1.18
C THR A 71 20.97 0.47 -2.45
N SER A 72 21.47 -0.06 -3.58
CA SER A 72 21.47 0.69 -4.84
C SER A 72 20.03 0.89 -5.35
N PRO A 73 19.71 2.05 -5.96
CA PRO A 73 18.37 2.30 -6.51
C PRO A 73 17.92 1.23 -7.50
N ASN A 74 18.83 0.78 -8.36
CA ASN A 74 18.56 -0.25 -9.37
C ASN A 74 18.19 -1.60 -8.73
N PHE A 75 18.88 -2.00 -7.66
CA PHE A 75 18.55 -3.24 -6.96
C PHE A 75 17.20 -3.11 -6.24
N ILE A 76 16.97 -2.01 -5.53
CA ILE A 76 15.70 -1.76 -4.82
C ILE A 76 14.53 -1.80 -5.81
N GLU A 77 14.65 -1.13 -6.94
CA GLU A 77 13.63 -1.14 -8.00
C GLU A 77 13.39 -2.55 -8.56
N ALA A 78 14.46 -3.26 -8.93
CA ALA A 78 14.34 -4.61 -9.47
C ALA A 78 13.76 -5.60 -8.45
N HIS A 79 14.07 -5.41 -7.16
CA HIS A 79 13.53 -6.23 -6.07
C HIS A 79 12.05 -5.92 -5.81
N LEU A 80 11.66 -4.64 -5.79
CA LEU A 80 10.26 -4.19 -5.68
C LEU A 80 9.40 -4.72 -6.82
N ARG A 81 9.91 -4.76 -8.06
CA ARG A 81 9.18 -5.30 -9.21
C ARG A 81 8.94 -6.82 -9.12
N ARG A 82 9.74 -7.55 -8.35
CA ARG A 82 9.61 -9.00 -8.12
C ARG A 82 8.86 -9.36 -6.84
N SER A 83 8.54 -8.34 -6.06
CA SER A 83 7.92 -8.46 -4.75
C SER A 83 6.44 -8.78 -4.87
N GLU A 84 5.93 -9.59 -3.95
CA GLU A 84 4.55 -10.02 -3.98
C GLU A 84 3.61 -8.94 -3.40
N THR A 85 2.45 -8.73 -4.04
CA THR A 85 1.39 -7.93 -3.44
C THR A 85 0.69 -8.74 -2.35
N VAL A 86 0.63 -8.19 -1.15
CA VAL A 86 -0.05 -8.80 0.01
C VAL A 86 -1.08 -7.84 0.56
N LEU A 87 -2.08 -8.37 1.26
CA LEU A 87 -2.98 -7.55 2.06
C LEU A 87 -2.36 -7.31 3.43
N LEU A 88 -2.42 -6.08 3.90
CA LEU A 88 -1.90 -5.66 5.18
C LEU A 88 -3.06 -5.32 6.11
N THR A 89 -3.12 -5.95 7.29
CA THR A 89 -4.01 -5.53 8.37
C THR A 89 -3.21 -5.22 9.64
N LEU A 90 -3.71 -4.29 10.45
CA LEU A 90 -3.23 -4.09 11.81
C LEU A 90 -4.02 -5.01 12.75
N SER A 91 -3.32 -5.74 13.61
CA SER A 91 -3.94 -6.69 14.54
C SER A 91 -3.24 -6.66 15.90
N SER A 92 -3.94 -7.10 16.94
CA SER A 92 -3.44 -7.13 18.31
C SER A 92 -3.77 -8.45 18.99
N ASN A 93 -2.83 -8.95 19.78
CA ASN A 93 -3.02 -10.12 20.65
C ASN A 93 -2.64 -9.76 22.09
N TYR A 94 -3.29 -10.40 23.06
CA TYR A 94 -2.81 -10.41 24.44
C TYR A 94 -1.65 -11.39 24.56
N GLU A 95 -0.47 -10.90 24.96
CA GLU A 95 0.62 -11.78 25.39
C GLU A 95 0.57 -11.94 26.90
N ASN A 96 0.47 -13.19 27.34
CA ASN A 96 0.76 -13.57 28.71
C ASN A 96 2.27 -13.74 28.83
N HIS A 97 2.92 -12.92 29.66
CA HIS A 97 4.34 -13.08 29.98
C HIS A 97 4.58 -14.31 30.88
N ASN A 98 4.30 -15.51 30.40
CA ASN A 98 4.69 -16.77 31.03
C ASN A 98 6.04 -17.25 30.51
N LYS A 99 7.01 -16.34 30.34
CA LYS A 99 8.43 -16.74 30.30
C LYS A 99 8.92 -16.79 31.73
N SER A 100 8.52 -17.86 32.42
CA SER A 100 9.11 -18.28 33.68
C SER A 100 10.63 -18.40 33.49
N LEU A 101 11.37 -17.43 34.01
CA LEU A 101 12.70 -17.70 34.53
C LEU A 101 12.47 -18.57 35.77
N PRO A 102 13.12 -19.73 35.93
CA PRO A 102 12.81 -20.69 36.99
C PRO A 102 12.94 -20.17 38.44
N PHE A 103 13.35 -18.92 38.64
CA PHE A 103 13.65 -18.34 39.95
C PHE A 103 13.21 -16.87 40.13
N ALA A 104 12.38 -16.30 39.25
CA ALA A 104 11.87 -14.94 39.47
C ALA A 104 10.58 -14.95 40.31
N PRO A 105 10.46 -14.11 41.36
CA PRO A 105 9.22 -13.99 42.13
C PRO A 105 8.07 -13.57 41.21
N GLN A 106 6.94 -14.27 41.33
CA GLN A 106 5.75 -14.04 40.50
C GLN A 106 5.25 -12.61 40.73
N GLN A 107 5.45 -11.74 39.73
CA GLN A 107 4.79 -10.44 39.71
C GLN A 107 3.34 -10.61 39.24
N PRO A 108 2.40 -9.76 39.72
CA PRO A 108 1.01 -9.80 39.29
C PRO A 108 0.93 -9.71 37.76
N HIS A 109 -0.02 -10.45 37.18
CA HIS A 109 -0.22 -10.65 35.75
C HIS A 109 -0.24 -9.34 34.96
N SER A 110 0.92 -8.92 34.45
CA SER A 110 1.00 -7.83 33.48
C SER A 110 0.66 -8.40 32.10
N GLN A 111 -0.61 -8.40 31.73
CA GLN A 111 -1.04 -8.66 30.36
C GLN A 111 -0.58 -7.48 29.49
N SER A 112 0.22 -7.75 28.47
CA SER A 112 0.62 -6.73 27.50
C SER A 112 -0.08 -6.98 26.17
N ILE A 113 -0.71 -5.95 25.61
CA ILE A 113 -1.27 -6.02 24.26
C ILE A 113 -0.12 -5.80 23.27
N VAL A 114 0.17 -6.83 22.49
CA VAL A 114 1.16 -6.77 21.42
C VAL A 114 0.45 -6.58 20.10
N TYR A 115 0.80 -5.49 19.43
CA TYR A 115 0.30 -5.17 18.10
C TYR A 115 1.30 -5.68 17.06
N PHE A 116 0.80 -6.14 15.92
CA PHE A 116 1.59 -6.63 14.80
C PHE A 116 0.92 -6.26 13.47
N PHE A 117 1.74 -6.13 12.43
CA PHE A 117 1.24 -6.16 11.07
C PHE A 117 0.99 -7.60 10.67
N GLN A 118 -0.20 -7.87 10.18
CA GLN A 118 -0.58 -9.15 9.62
C GLN A 118 -0.58 -9.01 8.10
N LEU A 119 0.30 -9.75 7.43
CA LEU A 119 0.45 -9.76 5.99
C LEU A 119 -0.21 -11.03 5.46
N TRP A 120 -1.17 -10.90 4.56
CA TRP A 120 -1.93 -12.00 3.96
C TRP A 120 -1.47 -12.23 2.53
N GLU A 121 -1.03 -13.45 2.27
CA GLU A 121 -0.65 -13.90 0.93
C GLU A 121 -1.92 -14.17 0.11
N LEU A 122 -2.00 -13.57 -1.08
CA LEU A 122 -3.20 -13.59 -1.91
C LEU A 122 -3.54 -14.99 -2.45
N HIS A 123 -2.56 -15.85 -2.66
CA HIS A 123 -2.76 -17.17 -3.28
C HIS A 123 -3.02 -18.26 -2.26
N SER A 124 -2.32 -18.19 -1.12
CA SER A 124 -2.35 -19.23 -0.11
C SER A 124 -3.39 -18.97 0.97
N GLY A 125 -3.87 -17.72 1.11
CA GLY A 125 -4.71 -17.29 2.23
C GLY A 125 -3.96 -17.25 3.57
N LYS A 126 -2.68 -17.64 3.58
CA LYS A 126 -1.85 -17.73 4.77
C LYS A 126 -1.40 -16.35 5.20
N SER A 127 -1.15 -16.24 6.49
CA SER A 127 -0.88 -14.98 7.12
C SER A 127 0.45 -15.03 7.90
N SER A 128 1.28 -14.00 7.72
CA SER A 128 2.53 -13.83 8.46
C SER A 128 2.46 -12.62 9.38
N LYS A 129 2.88 -12.81 10.62
CA LYS A 129 2.91 -11.74 11.63
C LYS A 129 4.28 -11.09 11.66
N ILE A 130 4.31 -9.77 11.51
CA ILE A 130 5.51 -8.97 11.68
C ILE A 130 5.33 -8.12 12.94
N PRO A 131 5.99 -8.49 14.06
CA PRO A 131 6.03 -7.62 15.22
C PRO A 131 6.95 -6.45 14.90
N VAL A 132 6.43 -5.24 15.04
CA VAL A 132 7.19 -4.00 14.99
C VAL A 132 7.18 -3.40 16.40
N GLN A 133 8.37 -3.09 16.92
CA GLN A 133 8.51 -2.50 18.25
C GLN A 133 7.75 -1.17 18.30
N ASN A 134 7.11 -0.87 19.44
CA ASN A 134 6.28 0.32 19.65
C ASN A 134 4.99 0.42 18.82
N LEU A 135 4.51 -0.67 18.20
CA LEU A 135 3.20 -0.73 17.55
C LEU A 135 2.03 -0.48 18.50
N ALA A 136 2.20 -0.66 19.82
CA ALA A 136 1.17 -0.37 20.81
C ALA A 136 0.65 1.08 20.76
N ARG A 137 1.39 1.97 20.10
CA ARG A 137 1.01 3.36 19.90
C ARG A 137 0.40 3.64 18.53
N ILE A 138 0.24 2.67 17.63
CA ILE A 138 -0.43 2.88 16.35
C ILE A 138 -1.95 2.81 16.56
N ASP A 139 -2.64 3.81 16.05
CA ASP A 139 -4.09 3.92 16.04
C ASP A 139 -4.67 3.23 14.81
N SER A 140 -4.22 3.66 13.63
CA SER A 140 -4.73 3.18 12.35
C SER A 140 -3.65 3.20 11.27
N VAL A 141 -3.81 2.32 10.28
CA VAL A 141 -3.04 2.37 9.03
C VAL A 141 -3.76 3.28 8.06
N LEU A 142 -3.03 4.26 7.53
CA LEU A 142 -3.58 5.31 6.69
C LEU A 142 -3.34 5.05 5.21
N ALA A 143 -2.15 4.54 4.84
CA ALA A 143 -1.78 4.26 3.46
C ALA A 143 -0.58 3.31 3.39
N SER A 144 -0.32 2.77 2.20
CA SER A 144 0.89 2.01 1.89
C SER A 144 1.38 2.31 0.47
N CYS A 145 2.69 2.18 0.26
CA CYS A 145 3.31 2.37 -1.05
C CYS A 145 4.71 1.74 -1.05
N ASP A 146 5.07 0.95 -2.07
CA ASP A 146 6.43 0.38 -2.23
C ASP A 146 7.00 -0.33 -0.98
N GLY A 147 6.15 -1.02 -0.23
CA GLY A 147 6.56 -1.70 1.01
C GLY A 147 6.67 -0.78 2.24
N LEU A 148 6.36 0.51 2.12
CA LEU A 148 6.18 1.44 3.22
C LEU A 148 4.73 1.50 3.68
N VAL A 149 4.54 1.76 4.97
CA VAL A 149 3.24 1.91 5.63
C VAL A 149 3.21 3.23 6.36
N LEU A 150 2.21 4.06 6.07
CA LEU A 150 1.89 5.26 6.82
C LEU A 150 0.84 4.89 7.88
N ALA A 151 1.09 5.31 9.11
CA ALA A 151 0.18 5.05 10.21
C ALA A 151 0.08 6.24 11.17
N LYS A 152 -1.09 6.39 11.80
CA LYS A 152 -1.37 7.41 12.81
C LYS A 152 -1.01 6.89 14.19
N MET A 153 -0.41 7.72 15.05
CA MET A 153 -0.11 7.36 16.43
C MET A 153 -1.18 7.84 17.41
N LYS A 154 -1.56 6.99 18.38
CA LYS A 154 -2.56 7.25 19.44
C LYS A 154 -2.19 8.42 20.36
N THR A 155 -0.99 8.41 20.95
CA THR A 155 -0.66 9.26 22.11
C THR A 155 0.08 10.56 21.77
N THR A 156 0.66 10.67 20.57
CA THR A 156 1.53 11.80 20.20
C THR A 156 0.93 12.71 19.13
N ARG A 157 -0.30 12.42 18.64
CA ARG A 157 -0.89 13.09 17.47
C ARG A 157 0.17 13.28 16.39
N GLY A 158 0.87 12.20 16.02
CA GLY A 158 1.98 12.18 15.08
C GLY A 158 1.80 11.07 14.06
N LEU A 159 2.50 11.17 12.94
CA LEU A 159 2.55 10.14 11.92
C LEU A 159 3.81 9.29 12.06
N VAL A 160 3.72 8.05 11.63
CA VAL A 160 4.88 7.17 11.51
C VAL A 160 4.88 6.50 10.13
N VAL A 161 6.03 6.54 9.47
CA VAL A 161 6.30 5.72 8.28
C VAL A 161 7.11 4.52 8.73
N VAL A 162 6.60 3.33 8.45
CA VAL A 162 7.21 2.06 8.83
C VAL A 162 7.54 1.28 7.56
N ASN A 163 8.72 0.66 7.52
CA ASN A 163 9.04 -0.40 6.59
C ASN A 163 8.96 -1.73 7.34
N PRO A 164 7.90 -2.55 7.16
CA PRO A 164 7.72 -3.79 7.92
C PRO A 164 8.86 -4.80 7.71
N SER A 165 9.44 -4.86 6.51
CA SER A 165 10.49 -5.82 6.16
C SER A 165 11.81 -5.54 6.88
N SER A 166 12.22 -4.27 6.93
CA SER A 166 13.43 -3.83 7.64
C SER A 166 13.19 -3.52 9.13
N ARG A 167 11.92 -3.43 9.54
CA ARG A 167 11.47 -3.02 10.88
C ARG A 167 11.91 -1.62 11.30
N LYS A 168 12.40 -0.82 10.35
CA LYS A 168 12.74 0.59 10.56
C LYS A 168 11.48 1.45 10.52
N HIS A 169 11.48 2.51 11.32
CA HIS A 169 10.39 3.47 11.37
C HIS A 169 10.91 4.89 11.58
N LEU A 170 10.19 5.87 11.04
CA LEU A 170 10.48 7.29 11.18
C LEU A 170 9.20 8.03 11.57
N ARG A 171 9.30 8.95 12.54
CA ARG A 171 8.18 9.77 12.98
C ARG A 171 8.16 11.10 12.25
N TYR A 172 6.95 11.59 12.00
CA TYR A 172 6.65 12.83 11.31
C TYR A 172 5.58 13.62 12.07
N PRO A 173 5.57 14.95 11.94
CA PRO A 173 4.47 15.76 12.44
C PRO A 173 3.15 15.34 11.77
N LEU A 174 2.03 15.45 12.48
CA LEU A 174 0.72 15.06 11.97
C LEU A 174 0.17 15.98 10.89
N GLY A 175 0.62 17.24 10.87
CA GLY A 175 0.01 18.27 10.03
C GLY A 175 -1.22 18.84 10.73
N THR A 176 -2.19 19.29 9.94
CA THR A 176 -3.48 19.77 10.43
C THR A 176 -4.28 18.60 11.01
N ALA A 177 -4.92 18.79 12.16
CA ALA A 177 -5.60 17.72 12.88
C ALA A 177 -6.95 18.18 13.44
N GLY A 178 -7.81 17.22 13.79
CA GLY A 178 -9.13 17.48 14.39
C GLY A 178 -10.27 17.47 13.39
N PHE A 179 -9.97 17.40 12.09
CA PHE A 179 -10.94 17.34 11.02
C PHE A 179 -11.22 15.90 10.59
N ARG A 180 -12.50 15.55 10.46
CA ARG A 180 -12.94 14.27 9.88
C ARG A 180 -14.10 14.53 8.92
N PRO A 181 -14.19 13.80 7.79
CA PRO A 181 -13.27 12.75 7.34
C PRO A 181 -11.90 13.31 6.86
N GLU A 182 -10.86 12.46 6.94
CA GLU A 182 -9.50 12.72 6.46
C GLU A 182 -9.05 11.59 5.50
N SER A 183 -8.22 11.92 4.52
CA SER A 183 -7.65 10.97 3.55
C SER A 183 -6.16 11.21 3.42
N PHE A 184 -5.39 10.13 3.51
CA PHE A 184 -3.94 10.17 3.33
C PHE A 184 -3.54 9.25 2.19
N GLY A 185 -2.45 9.60 1.52
CA GLY A 185 -1.80 8.67 0.62
C GLY A 185 -0.38 9.07 0.27
N PHE A 186 0.41 8.08 -0.14
CA PHE A 186 1.77 8.31 -0.62
C PHE A 186 1.76 8.67 -2.09
N MET A 187 2.58 9.65 -2.46
CA MET A 187 2.85 9.98 -3.84
C MET A 187 4.36 9.87 -4.08
N ARG A 188 4.75 9.22 -5.19
CA ARG A 188 6.15 9.11 -5.61
C ARG A 188 6.26 9.27 -7.12
N ARG A 189 7.33 9.95 -7.57
CA ARG A 189 7.67 10.05 -8.99
C ARG A 189 8.72 9.00 -9.37
N GLY A 190 8.31 8.01 -10.16
CA GLY A 190 9.21 6.91 -10.55
C GLY A 190 9.79 6.17 -9.33
N HIS A 191 10.86 5.40 -9.50
CA HIS A 191 11.49 4.64 -8.41
C HIS A 191 12.53 5.42 -7.61
N MET A 192 13.12 6.47 -8.19
CA MET A 192 14.12 7.31 -7.52
C MET A 192 13.55 8.60 -6.93
N GLY A 193 12.27 8.90 -7.15
CA GLY A 193 11.65 10.10 -6.62
C GLY A 193 11.48 10.03 -5.10
N GLU A 194 11.51 11.20 -4.47
CA GLU A 194 11.23 11.31 -3.04
C GLU A 194 9.76 10.99 -2.77
N TYR A 195 9.48 10.41 -1.61
CA TYR A 195 8.11 10.20 -1.17
C TYR A 195 7.54 11.49 -0.61
N LYS A 196 6.31 11.79 -1.03
CA LYS A 196 5.44 12.80 -0.43
C LYS A 196 4.25 12.09 0.19
N VAL A 197 3.69 12.64 1.26
CA VAL A 197 2.40 12.22 1.81
C VAL A 197 1.41 13.34 1.56
N VAL A 198 0.33 13.03 0.86
CA VAL A 198 -0.79 13.94 0.65
C VAL A 198 -1.80 13.72 1.76
N HIS A 199 -2.27 14.81 2.34
CA HIS A 199 -3.33 14.81 3.34
C HIS A 199 -4.47 15.71 2.87
N LEU A 200 -5.64 15.12 2.66
CA LEU A 200 -6.90 15.82 2.43
C LEU A 200 -7.76 15.78 3.68
N PHE A 201 -8.33 16.90 4.05
CA PHE A 201 -9.27 17.02 5.16
C PHE A 201 -10.33 18.07 4.84
N ARG A 202 -11.45 18.07 5.58
CA ARG A 202 -12.45 19.14 5.48
C ARG A 202 -12.24 20.16 6.59
N ASP A 203 -12.20 21.44 6.27
CA ASP A 203 -12.20 22.48 7.29
C ASP A 203 -13.58 22.67 7.94
N GLU A 204 -13.67 23.62 8.89
CA GLU A 204 -14.92 23.94 9.61
C GLU A 204 -16.05 24.42 8.69
N TYR A 205 -15.70 24.90 7.49
CA TYR A 205 -16.62 25.36 6.45
C TYR A 205 -16.94 24.27 5.42
N LEU A 206 -16.55 23.02 5.69
CA LEU A 206 -16.72 21.86 4.81
C LEU A 206 -15.94 21.94 3.50
N HIS A 207 -14.98 22.88 3.36
CA HIS A 207 -14.11 22.94 2.20
C HIS A 207 -13.03 21.87 2.30
N VAL A 208 -12.75 21.20 1.18
CA VAL A 208 -11.65 20.25 1.10
C VAL A 208 -10.33 21.02 1.01
N ARG A 209 -9.48 20.83 2.00
CA ARG A 209 -8.13 21.38 2.07
C ARG A 209 -7.10 20.29 1.76
N CYS A 210 -5.94 20.73 1.28
CA CYS A 210 -4.83 19.86 0.94
C CYS A 210 -3.55 20.39 1.60
N GLU A 211 -2.78 19.49 2.19
CA GLU A 211 -1.41 19.74 2.60
C GLU A 211 -0.54 18.55 2.21
N ILE A 212 0.74 18.82 1.95
CA ILE A 212 1.69 17.82 1.51
C ILE A 212 2.87 17.80 2.48
N LEU A 213 3.21 16.61 2.97
CA LEU A 213 4.41 16.36 3.75
C LEU A 213 5.50 15.84 2.82
N SER A 214 6.60 16.56 2.75
CA SER A 214 7.82 16.02 2.17
C SER A 214 8.57 15.19 3.21
N LEU A 215 8.83 13.90 2.91
CA LEU A 215 9.53 13.03 3.85
C LEU A 215 11.02 13.38 3.98
N SER A 216 11.62 14.01 2.96
CA SER A 216 13.03 14.43 2.97
C SER A 216 13.24 15.63 3.89
N THR A 217 12.40 16.66 3.79
CA THR A 217 12.48 17.88 4.63
C THR A 217 11.73 17.75 5.96
N ARG A 218 10.86 16.73 6.09
CA ARG A 218 10.03 16.47 7.28
C ARG A 218 9.08 17.62 7.63
N SER A 219 8.66 18.39 6.64
CA SER A 219 7.81 19.56 6.80
C SER A 219 6.55 19.46 5.97
N TRP A 220 5.46 20.01 6.50
CA TRP A 220 4.21 20.21 5.78
C TRP A 220 4.23 21.55 5.05
N HIS A 221 3.60 21.58 3.88
CA HIS A 221 3.21 22.82 3.22
C HIS A 221 1.79 22.70 2.68
N ALA A 222 1.04 23.80 2.74
CA ALA A 222 -0.31 23.87 2.24
C ALA A 222 -0.32 23.95 0.71
N VAL A 223 -1.34 23.37 0.09
CA VAL A 223 -1.60 23.42 -1.35
C VAL A 223 -3.07 23.80 -1.54
N ASP A 224 -3.37 24.49 -2.64
CA ASP A 224 -4.74 24.79 -3.01
C ASP A 224 -5.55 23.49 -3.07
N GLY A 225 -6.72 23.47 -2.42
CA GLY A 225 -7.60 22.32 -2.44
C GLY A 225 -8.16 22.02 -3.83
N PRO A 226 -8.83 20.87 -4.02
CA PRO A 226 -9.53 20.60 -5.26
C PRO A 226 -10.59 21.69 -5.53
N PRO A 227 -10.95 21.94 -6.81
CA PRO A 227 -11.94 22.95 -7.17
C PRO A 227 -13.24 22.80 -6.35
N LEU A 228 -13.87 23.91 -5.93
CA LEU A 228 -15.08 23.87 -5.10
C LEU A 228 -16.26 23.11 -5.74
N ALA A 229 -16.29 23.00 -7.07
CA ALA A 229 -17.28 22.21 -7.81
C ALA A 229 -17.11 20.69 -7.63
N VAL A 230 -16.01 20.25 -7.00
CA VAL A 230 -15.76 18.85 -6.68
C VAL A 230 -16.65 18.42 -5.52
N HIS A 231 -17.26 17.24 -5.67
CA HIS A 231 -18.18 16.69 -4.68
C HIS A 231 -17.56 16.68 -3.27
N PRO A 232 -18.31 17.06 -2.22
CA PRO A 232 -17.81 17.04 -0.84
C PRO A 232 -17.26 15.65 -0.45
N HIS A 233 -17.73 14.59 -1.10
CA HIS A 233 -17.43 13.19 -0.83
C HIS A 233 -16.09 12.65 -1.33
N ILE A 234 -15.15 13.50 -1.79
CA ILE A 234 -13.83 13.06 -2.30
C ILE A 234 -12.99 12.23 -1.32
N ILE A 235 -13.25 12.37 -0.02
CA ILE A 235 -12.51 11.71 1.07
C ILE A 235 -13.11 10.33 1.42
N LEU A 236 -14.19 9.87 0.74
CA LEU A 236 -14.85 8.60 1.07
C LEU A 236 -14.08 7.35 0.64
N HIS A 237 -13.34 7.43 -0.48
CA HIS A 237 -12.59 6.31 -1.00
C HIS A 237 -11.09 6.51 -0.77
N PRO A 238 -10.33 5.43 -0.46
CA PRO A 238 -8.88 5.50 -0.40
C PRO A 238 -8.32 6.01 -1.73
N PRO A 239 -7.32 6.91 -1.70
CA PRO A 239 -6.69 7.36 -2.92
C PRO A 239 -5.80 6.29 -3.53
N VAL A 240 -5.56 6.40 -4.83
CA VAL A 240 -4.64 5.54 -5.57
C VAL A 240 -3.48 6.37 -6.10
N SER A 241 -2.25 5.92 -5.82
CA SER A 241 -1.04 6.46 -6.44
C SER A 241 -0.73 5.70 -7.71
N ALA A 242 -0.65 6.40 -8.84
CA ALA A 242 -0.30 5.82 -10.13
C ALA A 242 0.32 6.90 -11.02
N THR A 243 1.14 6.53 -12.02
CA THR A 243 1.64 7.48 -13.05
C THR A 243 2.18 8.83 -12.54
N GLY A 244 2.80 8.86 -11.35
CA GLY A 244 3.34 10.09 -10.74
C GLY A 244 2.28 11.08 -10.26
N ALA A 245 1.07 10.61 -9.96
CA ALA A 245 -0.02 11.41 -9.42
C ALA A 245 -0.85 10.59 -8.43
N MET A 246 -1.61 11.29 -7.61
CA MET A 246 -2.64 10.72 -6.74
C MET A 246 -4.01 10.88 -7.37
N TYR A 247 -4.90 9.91 -7.15
CA TYR A 247 -6.23 9.91 -7.73
C TYR A 247 -7.32 9.54 -6.71
N TRP A 248 -8.46 10.20 -6.81
CA TRP A 248 -9.64 9.99 -5.98
C TRP A 248 -10.89 9.82 -6.86
N LEU A 249 -11.76 8.90 -6.45
CA LEU A 249 -13.12 8.80 -6.96
C LEU A 249 -14.04 9.60 -6.02
N PRO A 250 -14.67 10.70 -6.47
CA PRO A 250 -15.17 11.75 -5.58
C PRO A 250 -16.51 11.45 -4.88
N GLY A 251 -17.08 10.27 -5.06
CA GLY A 251 -18.38 9.90 -4.51
C GLY A 251 -18.60 8.39 -4.49
N ARG A 252 -19.68 7.96 -3.84
CA ARG A 252 -20.02 6.53 -3.68
C ARG A 252 -20.49 5.90 -4.99
N SER A 253 -21.25 6.62 -5.79
CA SER A 253 -21.80 6.19 -7.07
C SER A 253 -22.07 7.41 -7.95
N HIS A 254 -22.47 7.16 -9.20
CA HIS A 254 -22.86 8.16 -10.18
C HIS A 254 -21.80 9.24 -10.46
N CYS A 255 -20.52 8.93 -10.21
CA CYS A 255 -19.42 9.84 -10.53
C CYS A 255 -19.22 9.84 -12.05
N THR A 256 -19.05 11.03 -12.62
CA THR A 256 -18.72 11.22 -14.04
C THR A 256 -17.25 11.58 -14.25
N TYR A 257 -16.48 11.73 -13.17
CA TYR A 257 -15.07 12.11 -13.20
C TYR A 257 -14.30 11.54 -12.01
N ILE A 258 -12.97 11.57 -12.12
CA ILE A 258 -12.03 11.42 -11.02
C ILE A 258 -11.28 12.73 -10.80
N VAL A 259 -10.73 12.87 -9.61
CA VAL A 259 -9.84 13.98 -9.26
C VAL A 259 -8.43 13.46 -9.15
N SER A 260 -7.47 14.21 -9.67
CA SER A 260 -6.05 13.87 -9.58
C SER A 260 -5.23 15.02 -9.00
N LEU A 261 -4.11 14.71 -8.37
CA LEU A 261 -3.10 15.65 -7.90
C LEU A 261 -1.73 15.23 -8.44
N GLY A 262 -1.09 16.07 -9.25
CA GLY A 262 0.22 15.77 -9.84
C GLY A 262 1.38 15.94 -8.86
N TYR A 263 2.42 15.10 -8.97
CA TYR A 263 3.58 15.15 -8.07
C TYR A 263 4.44 16.40 -8.24
N ASP A 264 4.68 16.81 -9.49
CA ASP A 264 5.61 17.90 -9.81
C ASP A 264 4.96 19.28 -9.74
N ASN A 265 3.74 19.39 -10.27
CA ASN A 265 3.02 20.67 -10.32
C ASN A 265 2.17 20.93 -9.07
N GLU A 266 1.90 19.89 -8.25
CA GLU A 266 1.03 19.94 -7.07
C GLU A 266 -0.33 20.59 -7.37
N ARG A 267 -0.87 20.32 -8.57
CA ARG A 267 -2.16 20.87 -9.03
C ARG A 267 -3.21 19.79 -9.17
N PHE A 268 -4.43 20.17 -8.81
CA PHE A 268 -5.61 19.34 -9.01
C PHE A 268 -6.11 19.41 -10.45
N LEU A 269 -6.47 18.26 -11.01
CA LEU A 269 -7.13 18.14 -12.30
C LEU A 269 -8.35 17.23 -12.19
N ILE A 270 -9.41 17.59 -12.92
CA ILE A 270 -10.60 16.77 -13.09
C ILE A 270 -10.45 15.99 -14.39
N ILE A 271 -10.63 14.67 -14.32
CA ILE A 271 -10.51 13.78 -15.49
C ILE A 271 -11.84 13.06 -15.66
N PRO A 272 -12.54 13.19 -16.81
CA PRO A 272 -13.81 12.52 -17.03
C PRO A 272 -13.62 11.00 -16.97
N LEU A 273 -14.58 10.30 -16.38
CA LEU A 273 -14.63 8.84 -16.39
C LEU A 273 -15.13 8.34 -17.76
N PRO A 274 -14.72 7.12 -18.18
CA PRO A 274 -15.22 6.55 -19.43
C PRO A 274 -16.71 6.20 -19.34
N ILE A 275 -17.17 5.86 -18.14
CA ILE A 275 -18.54 5.45 -17.81
C ILE A 275 -18.85 5.97 -16.41
N ILE A 276 -20.12 6.30 -16.17
CA ILE A 276 -20.64 6.70 -14.86
C ILE A 276 -20.39 5.58 -13.84
N SER A 277 -19.85 5.93 -12.66
CA SER A 277 -19.54 4.93 -11.64
C SER A 277 -20.79 4.38 -10.93
N THR A 278 -20.65 3.17 -10.39
CA THR A 278 -21.60 2.52 -9.49
C THR A 278 -21.02 2.38 -8.07
N LYS A 279 -21.84 1.91 -7.12
CA LYS A 279 -21.52 1.87 -5.67
C LYS A 279 -20.18 1.19 -5.32
N ASN A 280 -19.88 0.09 -5.99
CA ASN A 280 -18.73 -0.78 -5.68
C ASN A 280 -17.57 -0.60 -6.64
N ASP A 281 -17.64 0.39 -7.53
CA ASP A 281 -16.57 0.70 -8.46
C ASP A 281 -15.40 1.35 -7.73
N ARG A 282 -14.18 1.03 -8.14
CA ARG A 282 -12.96 1.51 -7.47
C ARG A 282 -11.90 1.87 -8.48
N LEU A 283 -11.02 2.78 -8.06
CA LEU A 283 -9.72 2.96 -8.69
C LEU A 283 -8.76 1.94 -8.11
N VAL A 284 -7.89 1.40 -8.95
CA VAL A 284 -6.82 0.46 -8.55
C VAL A 284 -5.58 0.74 -9.40
N GLU A 285 -4.38 0.66 -8.82
CA GLU A 285 -3.13 0.69 -9.59
C GLU A 285 -2.90 -0.69 -10.22
N LEU A 286 -2.93 -0.78 -11.55
CA LEU A 286 -2.83 -2.01 -12.33
C LEU A 286 -1.42 -2.22 -12.85
N GLY A 287 -0.49 -2.59 -11.98
CA GLY A 287 0.86 -3.05 -12.32
C GLY A 287 1.72 -2.07 -13.15
N GLY A 288 2.93 -1.80 -12.69
CA GLY A 288 3.84 -0.92 -13.45
C GLY A 288 3.40 0.55 -13.48
N GLY A 289 2.59 0.96 -12.50
CA GLY A 289 2.18 2.33 -12.25
C GLY A 289 0.97 2.78 -13.04
N LEU A 290 0.21 1.89 -13.68
CA LEU A 290 -0.96 2.26 -14.49
C LEU A 290 -2.19 2.49 -13.62
N LEU A 291 -2.90 3.61 -13.80
CA LEU A 291 -4.19 3.80 -13.13
C LEU A 291 -5.28 3.02 -13.86
N SER A 292 -6.08 2.27 -13.11
CA SER A 292 -7.26 1.61 -13.62
C SER A 292 -8.54 2.02 -12.89
N PHE A 293 -9.65 2.04 -13.64
CA PHE A 293 -11.01 2.17 -13.13
C PHE A 293 -11.74 0.85 -13.37
N VAL A 294 -12.17 0.21 -12.27
CA VAL A 294 -12.86 -1.08 -12.27
C VAL A 294 -14.33 -0.82 -11.99
N THR A 295 -15.18 -1.14 -12.96
CA THR A 295 -16.60 -0.79 -12.95
C THR A 295 -17.52 -1.96 -13.26
N HIS A 296 -18.66 -2.00 -12.57
CA HIS A 296 -19.73 -2.97 -12.79
C HIS A 296 -20.66 -2.47 -13.91
N ALA A 297 -20.32 -2.80 -15.16
CA ALA A 297 -21.07 -2.34 -16.33
C ALA A 297 -22.47 -2.97 -16.40
N THR A 298 -22.62 -4.21 -15.92
CA THR A 298 -23.91 -4.88 -15.72
C THR A 298 -23.85 -5.77 -14.48
N MET A 299 -24.96 -6.44 -14.14
CA MET A 299 -25.01 -7.41 -13.04
C MET A 299 -24.04 -8.59 -13.21
N HIS A 300 -23.54 -8.83 -14.42
CA HIS A 300 -22.72 -9.99 -14.80
C HIS A 300 -21.37 -9.61 -15.43
N LEU A 301 -21.09 -8.31 -15.58
CA LEU A 301 -19.93 -7.82 -16.32
C LEU A 301 -19.20 -6.75 -15.50
N ILE A 302 -17.94 -7.04 -15.19
CA ILE A 302 -16.97 -6.05 -14.72
C ILE A 302 -16.10 -5.62 -15.88
N GLN A 303 -15.87 -4.31 -16.04
CA GLN A 303 -14.94 -3.75 -17.00
C GLN A 303 -13.77 -3.10 -16.29
N VAL A 304 -12.58 -3.28 -16.86
CA VAL A 304 -11.34 -2.63 -16.38
C VAL A 304 -10.87 -1.66 -17.44
N TRP A 305 -10.89 -0.38 -17.10
CA TRP A 305 -10.41 0.72 -17.95
C TRP A 305 -9.06 1.21 -17.44
N ILE A 306 -8.14 1.53 -18.34
CA ILE A 306 -6.82 2.06 -18.01
C ILE A 306 -6.74 3.49 -18.50
N LEU A 307 -6.30 4.41 -17.63
CA LEU A 307 -6.02 5.78 -18.04
C LEU A 307 -4.65 5.82 -18.74
N ARG A 308 -4.63 6.26 -19.99
CA ARG A 308 -3.42 6.56 -20.75
C ARG A 308 -3.22 8.06 -20.85
N ARG A 309 -1.96 8.47 -20.78
CA ARG A 309 -1.52 9.81 -21.13
C ARG A 309 -0.39 9.63 -22.13
N ASP A 310 -0.63 10.06 -23.36
CA ASP A 310 0.44 10.19 -24.33
C ASP A 310 1.23 11.44 -23.94
N GLY A 311 2.56 11.34 -23.85
CA GLY A 311 3.39 12.39 -23.26
C GLY A 311 3.14 13.78 -23.87
N GLY A 312 2.90 14.78 -23.02
CA GLY A 312 2.55 16.16 -23.42
C GLY A 312 1.37 16.72 -22.60
N ASP A 313 0.82 17.85 -23.03
CA ASP A 313 -0.39 18.52 -22.49
C ASP A 313 -1.71 17.87 -22.97
N VAL A 314 -1.67 16.66 -23.54
CA VAL A 314 -2.89 15.98 -24.02
C VAL A 314 -3.68 15.46 -22.82
N GLU A 315 -4.97 15.80 -22.78
CA GLU A 315 -5.91 15.25 -21.80
C GLU A 315 -5.88 13.72 -21.87
N GLY A 316 -5.66 13.07 -20.73
CA GLY A 316 -5.58 11.61 -20.66
C GLY A 316 -6.88 10.97 -21.13
N TYR A 317 -6.79 9.81 -21.78
CA TYR A 317 -7.93 9.08 -22.31
C TYR A 317 -8.01 7.67 -21.73
N TRP A 318 -9.22 7.13 -21.66
CA TRP A 318 -9.46 5.81 -21.10
C TRP A 318 -9.51 4.74 -22.18
N ILE A 319 -8.82 3.63 -21.95
CA ILE A 319 -8.86 2.45 -22.81
C ILE A 319 -9.42 1.29 -22.00
N LYS A 320 -10.50 0.69 -22.48
CA LYS A 320 -10.99 -0.58 -21.92
C LYS A 320 -9.97 -1.68 -22.20
N ARG A 321 -9.45 -2.30 -21.15
CA ARG A 321 -8.42 -3.34 -21.26
C ARG A 321 -8.98 -4.75 -21.07
N TYR A 322 -9.89 -4.93 -20.11
CA TYR A 322 -10.46 -6.23 -19.75
C TYR A 322 -11.97 -6.14 -19.57
N SER A 323 -12.63 -7.28 -19.83
CA SER A 323 -14.06 -7.52 -19.58
C SER A 323 -14.17 -8.87 -18.88
N ILE A 324 -14.61 -8.87 -17.62
CA ILE A 324 -14.72 -10.05 -16.76
C ILE A 324 -16.20 -10.42 -16.71
N ASN A 325 -16.59 -11.52 -17.36
CA ASN A 325 -17.97 -11.96 -17.43
C ASN A 325 -18.23 -13.13 -16.47
N ARG A 326 -19.30 -13.06 -15.68
CA ARG A 326 -19.71 -14.16 -14.78
C ARG A 326 -21.16 -14.51 -15.00
N ASN A 327 -21.52 -15.77 -14.75
CA ASN A 327 -22.90 -16.26 -14.82
C ASN A 327 -23.69 -16.01 -13.53
N TYR A 328 -23.18 -15.17 -12.63
CA TYR A 328 -23.78 -14.80 -11.35
C TYR A 328 -23.63 -13.30 -11.10
N ASP A 329 -24.33 -12.80 -10.09
CA ASP A 329 -24.29 -11.39 -9.71
C ASP A 329 -22.91 -10.99 -9.14
N VAL A 330 -22.25 -10.06 -9.84
CA VAL A 330 -20.95 -9.48 -9.49
C VAL A 330 -21.06 -8.12 -8.81
N THR A 331 -22.24 -7.50 -8.74
CA THR A 331 -22.41 -6.13 -8.22
C THR A 331 -21.97 -5.96 -6.77
N GLY A 332 -22.00 -7.05 -5.99
CA GLY A 332 -21.51 -7.09 -4.60
C GLY A 332 -19.99 -7.25 -4.46
N MET A 333 -19.24 -7.34 -5.55
CA MET A 333 -17.79 -7.50 -5.53
C MET A 333 -17.11 -6.12 -5.45
N VAL A 334 -16.22 -5.93 -4.48
CA VAL A 334 -15.46 -4.67 -4.32
C VAL A 334 -14.00 -4.92 -4.69
N PRO A 335 -13.45 -4.27 -5.73
CA PRO A 335 -12.04 -4.36 -6.07
C PRO A 335 -11.17 -3.81 -4.93
N ILE A 336 -10.13 -4.54 -4.56
CA ILE A 336 -9.23 -4.17 -3.45
C ILE A 336 -7.86 -3.76 -3.99
N CYS A 337 -7.27 -4.62 -4.80
CA CYS A 337 -5.92 -4.45 -5.33
C CYS A 337 -5.67 -5.41 -6.50
N THR A 338 -4.46 -5.36 -7.04
CA THR A 338 -4.01 -6.24 -8.12
C THR A 338 -2.53 -6.57 -7.95
N SER A 339 -2.14 -7.75 -8.41
CA SER A 339 -0.76 -8.20 -8.53
C SER A 339 -0.16 -7.86 -9.91
N GLY A 340 -0.84 -7.01 -10.70
CA GLY A 340 -0.54 -6.70 -12.10
C GLY A 340 -1.19 -7.69 -13.08
N ARG A 341 -1.11 -9.00 -12.80
CA ARG A 341 -1.77 -10.05 -13.60
C ARG A 341 -3.12 -10.45 -13.03
N GLU A 342 -3.27 -10.45 -11.71
CA GLU A 342 -4.50 -10.87 -11.05
C GLU A 342 -5.15 -9.68 -10.35
N MET A 343 -6.47 -9.65 -10.34
CA MET A 343 -7.28 -8.68 -9.62
C MET A 343 -8.00 -9.33 -8.46
N VAL A 344 -7.99 -8.66 -7.31
CA VAL A 344 -8.54 -9.19 -6.06
C VAL A 344 -9.79 -8.41 -5.71
N PHE A 345 -10.87 -9.16 -5.49
CA PHE A 345 -12.15 -8.63 -5.05
C PHE A 345 -12.49 -9.17 -3.67
N SER A 346 -13.22 -8.36 -2.91
CA SER A 346 -13.91 -8.82 -1.71
C SER A 346 -15.40 -8.90 -1.96
N ARG A 347 -16.08 -9.75 -1.18
CA ARG A 347 -17.54 -9.82 -1.11
C ARG A 347 -17.95 -9.84 0.37
N GLN A 348 -19.19 -9.48 0.68
CA GLN A 348 -19.79 -9.31 2.03
C GLN A 348 -19.35 -10.25 3.18
N ARG A 349 -18.79 -11.43 2.90
CA ARG A 349 -18.17 -12.30 3.93
C ARG A 349 -16.77 -11.82 4.28
N LYS A 350 -16.58 -11.43 5.55
CA LYS A 350 -15.27 -11.25 6.15
C LYS A 350 -14.46 -12.53 5.85
N ASN A 351 -13.30 -12.39 5.21
CA ASN A 351 -12.30 -13.45 4.96
C ASN A 351 -12.40 -14.23 3.65
N LEU A 352 -13.38 -13.96 2.78
CA LEU A 352 -13.42 -14.56 1.44
C LEU A 352 -12.99 -13.54 0.39
N LEU A 353 -11.96 -13.87 -0.37
CA LEU A 353 -11.47 -13.10 -1.50
C LEU A 353 -11.74 -13.85 -2.80
N HIS A 354 -12.01 -13.11 -3.87
CA HIS A 354 -12.06 -13.63 -5.22
C HIS A 354 -10.85 -13.09 -5.98
N VAL A 355 -9.96 -13.98 -6.42
CA VAL A 355 -8.78 -13.64 -7.22
C VAL A 355 -9.08 -14.00 -8.67
N CYS A 356 -9.05 -13.01 -9.55
CA CYS A 356 -9.29 -13.15 -10.98
C CYS A 356 -8.00 -12.98 -11.75
N ASP A 357 -7.56 -13.99 -12.50
CA ASP A 357 -6.50 -13.82 -13.50
C ASP A 357 -7.07 -13.04 -14.69
N LEU A 358 -6.48 -11.89 -15.01
CA LEU A 358 -6.98 -10.99 -16.05
C LEU A 358 -6.65 -11.49 -17.47
N GLU A 359 -5.71 -12.41 -17.62
CA GLU A 359 -5.31 -12.99 -18.91
C GLU A 359 -6.14 -14.22 -19.26
N SER A 360 -6.35 -15.13 -18.30
CA SER A 360 -7.16 -16.33 -18.50
C SER A 360 -8.65 -16.15 -18.20
N ASP A 361 -9.04 -15.04 -17.57
CA ASP A 361 -10.39 -14.80 -17.03
C ASP A 361 -10.87 -15.87 -16.04
N GLU A 362 -9.94 -16.61 -15.42
CA GLU A 362 -10.24 -17.54 -14.35
C GLU A 362 -10.43 -16.80 -13.02
N MET A 363 -11.49 -17.14 -12.27
CA MET A 363 -11.72 -16.64 -10.92
C MET A 363 -11.65 -17.77 -9.90
N LYS A 364 -10.88 -17.55 -8.85
CA LYS A 364 -10.67 -18.49 -7.75
C LYS A 364 -11.06 -17.82 -6.44
N GLU A 365 -11.61 -18.61 -5.54
CA GLU A 365 -11.92 -18.18 -4.18
C GLU A 365 -10.75 -18.50 -3.26
N VAL A 366 -10.36 -17.53 -2.43
CA VAL A 366 -9.30 -17.66 -1.45
C VAL A 366 -9.85 -17.24 -0.09
N THR A 367 -9.87 -18.20 0.84
CA THR A 367 -10.24 -17.95 2.23
C THR A 367 -9.01 -17.54 3.03
N LEU A 368 -9.13 -16.45 3.79
CA LEU A 368 -8.09 -16.00 4.71
C LEU A 368 -8.18 -16.81 6.01
N ASP A 369 -7.06 -17.36 6.48
CA ASP A 369 -6.98 -18.18 7.69
C ASP A 369 -7.26 -17.34 8.96
N THR A 370 -8.51 -17.37 9.46
CA THR A 370 -8.98 -16.47 10.53
C THR A 370 -9.07 -17.03 11.93
N GLU A 371 -8.40 -18.14 12.23
CA GLU A 371 -8.29 -18.67 13.61
C GLU A 371 -7.64 -17.70 14.63
N LYS A 372 -7.27 -16.46 14.23
CA LYS A 372 -6.60 -15.47 15.07
C LYS A 372 -7.28 -14.09 15.12
N MET A 373 -8.51 -13.95 14.62
CA MET A 373 -9.23 -12.66 14.55
C MET A 373 -10.14 -12.38 15.77
N ASN A 374 -10.54 -13.41 16.53
CA ASN A 374 -11.61 -13.33 17.54
C ASN A 374 -11.16 -12.93 18.96
N GLY A 375 -10.12 -12.10 19.10
CA GLY A 375 -9.59 -11.72 20.42
C GLY A 375 -10.21 -10.46 21.05
N ALA A 376 -11.07 -9.72 20.35
CA ALA A 376 -11.36 -8.33 20.74
C ALA A 376 -12.81 -7.85 20.58
N ALA A 377 -13.78 -8.71 20.22
CA ALA A 377 -15.16 -8.25 19.93
C ALA A 377 -16.22 -8.60 21.00
N ASP A 378 -16.00 -9.54 21.92
CA ASP A 378 -17.09 -10.09 22.74
C ASP A 378 -17.17 -9.58 24.20
N LYS A 379 -16.71 -8.36 24.52
CA LYS A 379 -16.83 -7.83 25.89
C LYS A 379 -17.17 -6.34 26.00
N GLN A 380 -18.05 -5.82 25.14
CA GLN A 380 -18.58 -4.47 25.31
C GLN A 380 -20.10 -4.35 25.36
N ASP A 381 -20.84 -5.45 25.21
CA ASP A 381 -22.29 -5.48 25.41
C ASP A 381 -22.62 -6.21 26.72
N GLU A 382 -22.43 -5.54 27.86
CA GLU A 382 -23.07 -5.89 29.14
C GLU A 382 -22.75 -4.85 30.22
N ILE A 383 -23.18 -3.59 30.02
CA ILE A 383 -23.63 -2.71 31.12
C ILE A 383 -24.76 -1.84 30.55
N ALA A 384 -26.00 -2.32 30.69
CA ALA A 384 -27.18 -1.49 30.65
C ALA A 384 -27.51 -1.02 32.08
N ASP A 385 -28.32 0.03 32.14
CA ASP A 385 -29.08 0.55 33.28
C ASP A 385 -28.36 1.60 34.16
N ASP A 386 -28.67 2.89 33.93
CA ASP A 386 -29.55 3.65 34.84
C ASP A 386 -29.78 5.11 34.34
N GLU A 387 -31.06 5.45 34.20
CA GLU A 387 -31.75 6.73 34.49
C GLU A 387 -31.19 8.08 33.96
N ASP A 388 -31.95 8.80 33.11
CA ASP A 388 -32.99 9.72 33.61
C ASP A 388 -33.77 10.46 32.50
N GLU A 389 -35.02 10.72 32.84
CA GLU A 389 -36.14 11.19 32.03
C GLU A 389 -36.34 12.70 32.23
N ILE A 390 -36.23 13.54 31.20
CA ILE A 390 -36.87 14.87 31.18
C ILE A 390 -37.40 15.16 29.78
N ALA A 391 -38.73 15.17 29.67
CA ALA A 391 -39.48 15.78 28.60
C ALA A 391 -39.59 17.30 28.84
N ASP A 392 -39.51 18.10 27.78
CA ASP A 392 -40.33 19.31 27.66
C ASP A 392 -40.46 19.72 26.18
N GLU A 393 -41.70 20.01 25.82
CA GLU A 393 -42.21 20.41 24.51
C GLU A 393 -41.83 21.86 24.17
N GLN A 394 -41.62 22.18 22.87
CA GLN A 394 -42.53 23.03 22.08
C GLN A 394 -41.96 23.47 20.72
N ASP A 395 -42.82 23.25 19.73
CA ASP A 395 -43.20 24.09 18.59
C ASP A 395 -42.40 24.11 17.27
N GLU A 396 -43.15 23.60 16.27
CA GLU A 396 -43.01 23.65 14.83
C GLU A 396 -42.98 25.09 14.27
N ILE A 397 -42.23 25.29 13.18
CA ILE A 397 -42.73 25.81 11.89
C ILE A 397 -41.56 25.78 10.88
N GLY A 398 -41.79 25.17 9.71
CA GLY A 398 -41.11 25.55 8.47
C GLY A 398 -40.29 24.47 7.81
N GLY A 399 -40.94 23.65 6.97
CA GLY A 399 -40.34 22.53 6.27
C GLY A 399 -39.15 22.86 5.37
N PHE A 400 -38.11 22.06 5.55
CA PHE A 400 -37.19 21.64 4.49
C PHE A 400 -36.95 20.16 4.78
N ASP A 401 -37.33 19.29 3.85
CA ASP A 401 -36.90 17.89 3.84
C ASP A 401 -35.45 17.86 3.33
N PRO A 402 -34.46 17.51 4.14
CA PRO A 402 -33.41 16.63 3.70
C PRO A 402 -33.84 15.22 4.09
N GLU A 403 -33.97 14.33 3.11
CA GLU A 403 -33.70 12.91 3.34
C GLU A 403 -32.27 12.82 3.90
N VAL A 404 -32.14 13.00 5.22
CA VAL A 404 -31.00 12.57 6.00
C VAL A 404 -31.17 11.06 6.04
N ASP A 405 -30.65 10.42 4.99
CA ASP A 405 -30.40 9.00 4.98
C ASP A 405 -29.60 8.70 6.25
N SER A 406 -30.30 8.10 7.19
CA SER A 406 -29.83 7.75 8.52
C SER A 406 -28.48 7.09 8.41
N VAL A 407 -27.51 7.71 9.08
CA VAL A 407 -26.19 7.16 9.35
C VAL A 407 -26.38 5.87 10.15
N SER A 408 -26.41 4.74 9.46
CA SER A 408 -26.24 3.41 10.06
C SER A 408 -25.48 2.48 9.09
N ASP A 409 -24.21 2.30 9.44
CA ASP A 409 -23.49 1.02 9.45
C ASP A 409 -23.71 0.02 8.31
N PHE A 410 -23.13 0.30 7.15
CA PHE A 410 -22.59 -0.78 6.31
C PHE A 410 -21.31 -0.35 5.59
N THR A 411 -20.28 0.01 6.38
CA THR A 411 -18.91 -0.31 5.95
C THR A 411 -18.80 -1.82 6.02
N SER A 412 -18.73 -2.49 4.86
CA SER A 412 -18.29 -3.88 4.78
C SER A 412 -16.87 -3.94 5.38
N TYR A 413 -16.83 -4.24 6.69
CA TYR A 413 -15.65 -4.25 7.53
C TYR A 413 -14.69 -5.35 7.06
N ILE A 414 -13.81 -4.98 6.14
CA ILE A 414 -12.47 -5.53 6.08
C ILE A 414 -11.60 -4.56 6.88
N PRO A 415 -11.13 -4.93 8.07
CA PRO A 415 -10.39 -4.01 8.92
C PRO A 415 -9.13 -3.54 8.20
N HIS A 416 -9.09 -2.25 7.85
CA HIS A 416 -7.93 -1.52 7.32
C HIS A 416 -7.00 -2.35 6.42
N VAL A 417 -7.59 -3.03 5.42
CA VAL A 417 -6.79 -3.74 4.43
C VAL A 417 -6.23 -2.73 3.44
N ASN A 418 -4.92 -2.58 3.46
CA ASN A 418 -4.19 -1.92 2.39
C ASN A 418 -3.38 -2.95 1.63
N SER A 419 -3.23 -2.78 0.32
CA SER A 419 -2.29 -3.61 -0.44
C SER A 419 -0.88 -3.08 -0.27
N LEU A 420 0.07 -3.98 -0.05
CA LEU A 420 1.46 -3.63 0.13
C LEU A 420 2.30 -4.52 -0.76
N VAL A 421 3.34 -3.95 -1.36
CA VAL A 421 4.40 -4.70 -2.00
C VAL A 421 5.28 -5.29 -0.89
N SER A 422 5.11 -6.58 -0.62
CA SER A 422 5.95 -7.34 0.30
C SER A 422 7.25 -7.68 -0.38
N LEU A 423 8.37 -7.26 0.21
CA LEU A 423 9.71 -7.59 -0.27
C LEU A 423 10.08 -9.10 -0.10
N ARG A 424 9.09 -9.99 -0.04
CA ARG A 424 9.29 -11.44 -0.19
C ARG A 424 9.16 -11.78 -1.66
N THR A 425 10.16 -12.47 -2.17
CA THR A 425 10.23 -12.99 -3.53
C THR A 425 9.50 -14.33 -3.59
N ARG A 426 8.68 -14.57 -4.63
CA ARG A 426 8.05 -15.89 -4.83
C ARG A 426 9.16 -16.93 -5.05
N TYR A 427 9.27 -17.90 -4.14
CA TYR A 427 9.94 -19.16 -4.44
C TYR A 427 8.94 -20.05 -5.16
N HIS A 428 9.14 -20.31 -6.45
CA HIS A 428 8.45 -21.44 -7.08
C HIS A 428 9.03 -22.73 -6.49
N HIS A 429 8.28 -23.34 -5.57
CA HIS A 429 8.41 -24.77 -5.34
C HIS A 429 7.93 -25.49 -6.60
N HIS A 430 8.85 -25.76 -7.52
CA HIS A 430 8.67 -26.89 -8.41
C HIS A 430 8.74 -28.14 -7.55
N HIS A 431 7.57 -28.69 -7.22
CA HIS A 431 7.48 -30.11 -6.87
C HIS A 431 7.88 -30.90 -8.11
N GLN A 432 9.02 -31.59 -8.02
CA GLN A 432 9.32 -32.77 -8.83
C GLN A 432 8.49 -33.95 -8.34
#